data_AF-A0AA36GFB4-F1
#
_entry.id   AF-A0AA36GFB4-F1
#
_cell.length_a   1.000
_cell.length_b   1.000
_cell.length_c   1.000
_cell.angle_alpha   90.00
_cell.angle_beta   90.00
_cell.angle_gamma   90.00
#
_symmetry.space_group_name_H-M   'P 1'
#
loop_
_entity.id
_entity.type
_entity.pdbx_description
1 polymer ?
#
loop_
_entity_poly.entity_id
_entity_poly.type
_entity_poly.pdbx_seq_one_letter_code
_entity_poly.pdbx_strand_id
1 'polypeptide(L)'
;MRSMFEYLAVFFAVLLVVKAQDSTGANTVPPDDEEVGTTCPVITQTTEGTTTTTEASEPNTICSDNDGMNDALRNASLELHNQKRAELASGNTAMGSAGTKMRKANNMPELEIDCDLEKTALEEAQKCEETDDLTGREFNMKMVEGATDLAEAQNKALEEWWNEITKDPVIDQIQNLYYDHSLKQHFSKMATDKTKKVGCAAVKCDKGVRVVCKYEGILKNGEKIYNMGPTCKQCSAGAGMADCQAEPYPGLCPAKYYSS
;
A
#
# COMPACT_ATOMS: atom_id res chain seq x y z
N MET A 1 0.72 -18.83 20.84
CA MET A 1 1.43 -17.53 20.90
C MET A 1 2.94 -17.73 20.74
N ARG A 2 3.38 -17.78 19.48
CA ARG A 2 4.76 -17.65 18.98
C ARG A 2 4.64 -17.51 17.46
N SER A 3 5.62 -16.89 16.80
CA SER A 3 5.61 -16.53 15.36
C SER A 3 4.64 -15.40 14.95
N MET A 4 4.94 -14.20 15.42
CA MET A 4 4.65 -12.93 14.71
C MET A 4 5.90 -12.03 14.66
N PHE A 5 6.79 -12.12 15.66
CA PHE A 5 8.07 -11.39 15.70
C PHE A 5 9.13 -11.86 14.68
N GLU A 6 8.99 -13.03 14.06
CA GLU A 6 9.98 -13.52 13.08
C GLU A 6 9.81 -12.91 11.68
N TYR A 7 8.59 -12.44 11.32
CA TYR A 7 8.33 -11.90 9.99
C TYR A 7 8.88 -10.48 9.77
N LEU A 8 8.89 -9.62 10.80
CA LEU A 8 9.49 -8.27 10.69
C LEU A 8 11.02 -8.33 10.50
N ALA A 9 11.69 -9.35 11.04
CA ALA A 9 13.14 -9.49 10.92
C ALA A 9 13.60 -9.82 9.48
N VAL A 10 12.74 -10.47 8.67
CA VAL A 10 13.09 -10.85 7.29
C VAL A 10 13.07 -9.64 6.35
N PHE A 11 12.14 -8.69 6.54
CA PHE A 11 12.01 -7.52 5.67
C PHE A 11 13.21 -6.55 5.76
N PHE A 12 13.79 -6.34 6.95
CA PHE A 12 14.97 -5.50 7.10
C PHE A 12 16.26 -6.11 6.53
N ALA A 13 16.33 -7.43 6.38
CA ALA A 13 17.52 -8.12 5.88
C ALA A 13 17.69 -8.00 4.36
N VAL A 14 16.59 -7.93 3.60
CA VAL A 14 16.63 -7.92 2.12
C VAL A 14 17.19 -6.59 1.57
N LEU A 15 16.99 -5.47 2.27
CA LEU A 15 17.43 -4.15 1.80
C LEU A 15 18.94 -3.92 1.87
N LEU A 16 19.70 -4.72 2.64
CA LEU A 16 21.14 -4.52 2.87
C LEU A 16 22.04 -5.32 1.92
N VAL A 17 21.53 -6.30 1.19
CA VAL A 17 22.35 -7.24 0.39
C VAL A 17 22.72 -6.68 -1.00
N VAL A 18 22.07 -5.61 -1.47
CA VAL A 18 22.22 -5.09 -2.85
C VAL A 18 23.46 -4.18 -3.04
N LYS A 19 24.20 -3.82 -1.97
CA LYS A 19 25.39 -2.95 -2.04
C LYS A 19 26.70 -3.61 -1.57
N ALA A 20 27.12 -4.69 -2.23
CA ALA A 20 28.54 -5.09 -2.28
C ALA A 20 28.82 -6.18 -3.33
N GLN A 21 29.04 -5.79 -4.60
CA GLN A 21 29.87 -6.58 -5.52
C GLN A 21 30.74 -5.65 -6.37
N ASP A 22 31.99 -5.44 -5.96
CA ASP A 22 33.05 -5.24 -6.93
C ASP A 22 34.43 -5.70 -6.44
N SER A 23 35.18 -6.30 -7.36
CA SER A 23 36.64 -6.52 -7.38
C SER A 23 37.33 -7.48 -6.39
N THR A 24 38.19 -8.33 -6.97
CA THR A 24 39.33 -9.07 -6.38
C THR A 24 39.03 -10.21 -5.38
N GLY A 25 39.85 -11.26 -5.25
CA GLY A 25 41.09 -11.58 -5.97
C GLY A 25 42.27 -11.90 -5.04
N ALA A 26 42.43 -13.18 -4.72
CA ALA A 26 43.65 -13.85 -4.21
C ALA A 26 44.27 -13.45 -2.84
N ASN A 27 44.47 -14.50 -2.03
CA ASN A 27 45.61 -14.79 -1.13
C ASN A 27 45.96 -13.91 0.09
N THR A 28 45.74 -14.53 1.26
CA THR A 28 46.70 -14.84 2.36
C THR A 28 47.70 -13.78 2.86
N VAL A 29 47.70 -13.59 4.19
CA VAL A 29 48.41 -12.57 4.99
C VAL A 29 49.03 -13.28 6.24
N PRO A 30 50.01 -12.71 6.98
CA PRO A 30 51.22 -11.96 6.59
C PRO A 30 52.44 -12.92 6.76
N PRO A 31 53.41 -12.85 7.72
CA PRO A 31 53.93 -11.80 8.64
C PRO A 31 55.19 -11.10 8.02
N ASP A 32 56.11 -10.39 8.68
CA ASP A 32 56.47 -10.10 10.09
C ASP A 32 57.14 -8.69 10.19
N ASP A 33 57.55 -8.29 11.40
CA ASP A 33 58.56 -7.26 11.78
C ASP A 33 58.20 -5.76 12.00
N GLU A 34 58.20 -5.41 13.29
CA GLU A 34 58.92 -4.32 13.98
C GLU A 34 58.51 -2.82 13.94
N GLU A 35 58.94 -2.18 15.04
CA GLU A 35 58.52 -0.94 15.70
C GLU A 35 58.61 0.40 14.94
N VAL A 36 57.83 1.41 15.37
CA VAL A 36 58.27 2.50 16.27
C VAL A 36 57.10 3.47 16.52
N GLY A 37 56.92 3.91 17.77
CA GLY A 37 55.75 4.72 18.18
C GLY A 37 55.85 6.22 17.90
N THR A 38 54.71 6.92 18.00
CA THR A 38 54.62 8.38 18.21
C THR A 38 53.34 8.72 18.97
N THR A 39 53.41 9.74 19.83
CA THR A 39 52.42 10.09 20.86
C THR A 39 51.19 10.84 20.34
N CYS A 40 50.00 10.56 20.90
CA CYS A 40 48.81 11.42 20.77
C CYS A 40 48.66 12.35 21.98
N PRO A 41 48.36 13.65 21.80
CA PRO A 41 47.96 14.56 22.88
C PRO A 41 46.46 14.47 23.20
N VAL A 42 46.10 14.76 24.45
CA VAL A 42 44.71 14.78 24.97
C VAL A 42 44.25 16.22 25.19
N ILE A 43 43.11 16.63 24.62
CA ILE A 43 42.33 17.81 25.10
C ILE A 43 40.79 17.57 24.97
N THR A 44 40.18 17.19 26.09
CA THR A 44 39.04 17.83 26.78
C THR A 44 37.80 18.42 26.05
N GLN A 45 36.62 17.91 26.46
CA GLN A 45 35.27 18.54 26.53
C GLN A 45 34.52 19.02 25.26
N THR A 46 33.23 18.63 25.17
CA THR A 46 32.09 19.55 25.41
C THR A 46 30.81 18.74 25.68
N THR A 47 29.97 19.25 26.60
CA THR A 47 28.61 18.73 26.86
C THR A 47 27.57 19.49 26.07
N GLU A 48 26.86 18.81 25.17
CA GLU A 48 25.52 19.19 24.71
C GLU A 48 24.54 18.19 25.33
N GLY A 49 23.31 18.55 25.72
CA GLY A 49 22.56 19.75 25.36
C GLY A 49 21.16 19.29 25.00
N THR A 50 20.30 19.12 26.01
CA THR A 50 18.95 18.56 25.87
C THR A 50 18.15 19.39 24.87
N THR A 51 18.07 18.92 23.63
CA THR A 51 17.28 19.55 22.59
C THR A 51 15.84 19.08 22.76
N THR A 52 14.96 19.99 23.17
CA THR A 52 13.52 19.74 23.19
C THR A 52 13.04 19.60 21.75
N THR A 53 12.76 18.37 21.32
CA THR A 53 12.16 18.08 20.02
C THR A 53 10.80 18.77 19.92
N THR A 54 10.74 19.84 19.14
CA THR A 54 9.47 20.31 18.58
C THR A 54 9.15 19.36 17.45
N GLU A 55 8.04 18.61 17.54
CA GLU A 55 7.57 17.79 16.43
C GLU A 55 7.31 18.70 15.22
N ALA A 56 8.08 18.51 14.15
CA ALA A 56 7.76 19.10 12.87
C ALA A 56 6.48 18.43 12.35
N SER A 57 5.49 19.21 11.92
CA SER A 57 4.32 18.65 11.26
C SER A 57 4.73 17.95 9.97
N GLU A 58 4.28 16.71 9.80
CA GLU A 58 4.46 15.93 8.57
C GLU A 58 4.05 16.74 7.32
N PRO A 59 4.75 16.57 6.17
CA PRO A 59 4.51 17.37 4.98
C PRO A 59 3.11 17.12 4.40
N ASN A 60 2.47 18.20 3.93
CA ASN A 60 1.19 18.20 3.24
C ASN A 60 1.34 18.92 1.89
N THR A 61 2.00 18.27 0.92
CA THR A 61 2.35 18.85 -0.38
C THR A 61 1.61 18.23 -1.56
N ILE A 62 1.09 17.00 -1.42
CA ILE A 62 0.34 16.32 -2.49
C ILE A 62 -1.07 16.93 -2.63
N CYS A 63 -1.77 17.15 -1.51
CA CYS A 63 -3.08 17.81 -1.47
C CYS A 63 -3.07 18.89 -0.38
N SER A 64 -2.42 20.03 -0.65
CA SER A 64 -2.19 21.13 0.30
C SER A 64 -3.45 21.63 1.01
N ASP A 65 -4.60 21.55 0.35
CA ASP A 65 -5.86 22.14 0.80
C ASP A 65 -6.67 21.19 1.72
N ASN A 66 -6.20 19.94 1.90
CA ASN A 66 -6.84 18.92 2.71
C ASN A 66 -6.18 18.83 4.09
N ASP A 67 -6.51 19.78 4.97
CA ASP A 67 -6.04 19.83 6.35
C ASP A 67 -6.37 18.56 7.14
N GLY A 68 -5.41 18.07 7.93
CA GLY A 68 -5.56 16.85 8.73
C GLY A 68 -5.11 15.56 8.02
N MET A 69 -4.75 15.65 6.74
CA MET A 69 -4.01 14.60 6.01
C MET A 69 -2.56 15.03 5.74
N ASN A 70 -1.70 14.05 5.48
CA ASN A 70 -0.28 14.27 5.15
C ASN A 70 0.18 13.32 4.05
N ASP A 71 1.35 13.61 3.48
CA ASP A 71 1.89 12.87 2.33
C ASP A 71 2.30 11.43 2.71
N ALA A 72 2.67 11.18 3.97
CA ALA A 72 3.01 9.84 4.46
C ALA A 72 1.78 8.91 4.44
N LEU A 73 0.62 9.38 4.94
CA LEU A 73 -0.65 8.64 4.89
C LEU A 73 -1.11 8.40 3.44
N ARG A 74 -1.00 9.42 2.58
CA ARG A 74 -1.34 9.29 1.14
C ARG A 74 -0.51 8.22 0.47
N ASN A 75 0.82 8.33 0.57
CA ASN A 75 1.75 7.41 -0.06
C ASN A 75 1.57 5.98 0.47
N ALA A 76 1.44 5.77 1.78
CA ALA A 76 1.17 4.46 2.36
C ALA A 76 -0.15 3.84 1.84
N SER A 77 -1.21 4.66 1.70
CA SER A 77 -2.48 4.19 1.16
C SER A 77 -2.36 3.81 -0.32
N LEU A 78 -1.73 4.65 -1.14
CA LEU A 78 -1.58 4.43 -2.58
C LEU A 78 -0.68 3.21 -2.87
N GLU A 79 0.44 3.12 -2.17
CA GLU A 79 1.41 2.05 -2.30
C GLU A 79 0.79 0.70 -1.98
N LEU A 80 0.07 0.58 -0.86
CA LEU A 80 -0.61 -0.66 -0.50
C LEU A 80 -1.64 -1.05 -1.58
N HIS A 81 -2.50 -0.13 -2.04
CA HIS A 81 -3.45 -0.44 -3.11
C HIS A 81 -2.73 -0.94 -4.38
N ASN A 82 -1.70 -0.24 -4.85
CA ASN A 82 -1.01 -0.59 -6.09
C ASN A 82 -0.19 -1.88 -5.96
N GLN A 83 0.49 -2.13 -4.84
CA GLN A 83 1.15 -3.43 -4.57
C GLN A 83 0.15 -4.60 -4.65
N LYS A 84 -0.97 -4.51 -3.92
CA LYS A 84 -2.00 -5.54 -3.90
C LYS A 84 -2.64 -5.76 -5.29
N ARG A 85 -2.89 -4.67 -6.04
CA ARG A 85 -3.39 -4.72 -7.43
C ARG A 85 -2.38 -5.36 -8.38
N ALA A 86 -1.07 -5.10 -8.22
CA ALA A 86 0.00 -5.71 -9.01
C ALA A 86 0.10 -7.23 -8.75
N GLU A 87 0.02 -7.66 -7.49
CA GLU A 87 -0.09 -9.07 -7.12
C GLU A 87 -1.29 -9.75 -7.81
N LEU A 88 -2.46 -9.10 -7.78
CA LEU A 88 -3.68 -9.62 -8.39
C LEU A 88 -3.55 -9.70 -9.91
N ALA A 89 -3.07 -8.63 -10.55
CA ALA A 89 -2.86 -8.59 -12.00
C ALA A 89 -1.88 -9.67 -12.48
N SER A 90 -0.86 -9.96 -11.66
CA SER A 90 0.11 -11.04 -11.88
C SER A 90 -0.40 -12.44 -11.54
N GLY A 91 -1.56 -12.58 -10.88
CA GLY A 91 -2.16 -13.86 -10.49
C GLY A 91 -1.58 -14.46 -9.21
N ASN A 92 -0.97 -13.63 -8.37
CA ASN A 92 -0.29 -14.03 -7.14
C ASN A 92 -1.20 -13.95 -5.89
N THR A 93 -2.29 -13.17 -5.93
CA THR A 93 -3.29 -13.12 -4.84
C THR A 93 -4.01 -14.47 -4.68
N ALA A 94 -4.12 -14.97 -3.45
CA ALA A 94 -4.86 -16.18 -3.11
C ALA A 94 -6.27 -15.83 -2.58
N MET A 95 -7.24 -16.70 -2.82
CA MET A 95 -8.63 -16.58 -2.38
C MET A 95 -9.16 -17.84 -1.69
N GLY A 96 -10.08 -17.65 -0.75
CA GLY A 96 -10.69 -18.72 0.05
C GLY A 96 -9.71 -19.44 0.98
N SER A 97 -10.25 -20.31 1.85
CA SER A 97 -9.46 -21.12 2.79
C SER A 97 -8.51 -22.10 2.08
N ALA A 98 -8.85 -22.52 0.86
CA ALA A 98 -8.02 -23.39 0.02
C ALA A 98 -6.84 -22.69 -0.67
N GLY A 99 -6.74 -21.35 -0.61
CA GLY A 99 -5.63 -20.58 -1.20
C GLY A 99 -5.58 -20.62 -2.73
N THR A 100 -6.72 -20.83 -3.40
CA THR A 100 -6.80 -20.85 -4.88
C THR A 100 -6.32 -19.49 -5.42
N LYS A 101 -5.47 -19.47 -6.45
CA LYS A 101 -5.00 -18.19 -7.01
C LYS A 101 -6.10 -17.52 -7.82
N MET A 102 -6.24 -16.21 -7.64
CA MET A 102 -7.05 -15.36 -8.52
C MET A 102 -6.46 -15.36 -9.94
N ARG A 103 -7.32 -15.19 -10.94
CA ARG A 103 -6.86 -15.09 -12.33
C ARG A 103 -6.16 -13.76 -12.58
N LYS A 104 -5.18 -13.78 -13.48
CA LYS A 104 -4.47 -12.60 -13.95
C LYS A 104 -5.45 -11.58 -14.55
N ALA A 105 -5.20 -10.30 -14.33
CA ALA A 105 -5.93 -9.19 -14.93
C ALA A 105 -5.17 -8.69 -16.18
N ASN A 106 -5.86 -8.46 -17.29
CA ASN A 106 -5.19 -8.10 -18.55
C ASN A 106 -4.95 -6.59 -18.75
N ASN A 107 -5.56 -5.75 -17.92
CA ASN A 107 -5.67 -4.29 -18.09
C ASN A 107 -5.76 -3.52 -16.75
N MET A 108 -5.28 -4.07 -15.63
CA MET A 108 -5.42 -3.45 -14.30
C MET A 108 -4.69 -2.10 -14.25
N PRO A 109 -5.36 -0.95 -14.05
CA PRO A 109 -4.67 0.33 -13.99
C PRO A 109 -3.96 0.52 -12.64
N GLU A 110 -2.80 1.16 -12.71
CA GLU A 110 -2.17 1.85 -11.58
C GLU A 110 -3.10 2.97 -11.08
N LEU A 111 -3.23 3.10 -9.76
CA LEU A 111 -4.00 4.17 -9.14
C LEU A 111 -3.16 5.42 -8.93
N GLU A 112 -3.80 6.59 -9.06
CA GLU A 112 -3.28 7.89 -8.65
C GLU A 112 -4.07 8.44 -7.43
N ILE A 113 -3.44 9.34 -6.66
CA ILE A 113 -4.15 10.13 -5.63
C ILE A 113 -5.04 11.16 -6.32
N ASP A 114 -6.27 11.31 -5.84
CA ASP A 114 -7.18 12.39 -6.21
C ASP A 114 -7.61 13.17 -4.96
N CYS A 115 -7.30 14.46 -4.95
CA CYS A 115 -7.50 15.32 -3.79
C CYS A 115 -8.98 15.63 -3.50
N ASP A 116 -9.87 15.57 -4.50
CA ASP A 116 -11.31 15.75 -4.29
C ASP A 116 -11.95 14.47 -3.71
N LEU A 117 -11.47 13.29 -4.14
CA LEU A 117 -11.80 12.03 -3.47
C LEU A 117 -11.30 12.02 -2.02
N GLU A 118 -10.07 12.48 -1.75
CA GLU A 118 -9.52 12.58 -0.39
C GLU A 118 -10.33 13.54 0.47
N LYS A 119 -10.64 14.73 -0.05
CA LYS A 119 -11.44 15.74 0.66
C LYS A 119 -12.78 15.18 1.09
N THR A 120 -13.50 14.52 0.19
CA THR A 120 -14.80 13.92 0.52
C THR A 120 -14.68 12.62 1.33
N ALA A 121 -13.51 11.95 1.33
CA ALA A 121 -13.18 10.87 2.27
C ALA A 121 -13.00 11.42 3.70
N LEU A 122 -12.31 12.56 3.83
CA LEU A 122 -12.07 13.26 5.09
C LEU A 122 -13.39 13.77 5.70
N GLU A 123 -14.23 14.46 4.91
CA GLU A 123 -15.58 14.88 5.30
C GLU A 123 -16.46 13.69 5.73
N GLU A 124 -16.34 12.54 5.05
CA GLU A 124 -17.04 11.32 5.45
C GLU A 124 -16.49 10.80 6.78
N ALA A 125 -15.17 10.62 6.91
CA ALA A 125 -14.50 10.08 8.10
C ALA A 125 -14.79 10.90 9.36
N GLN A 126 -14.77 12.23 9.27
CA GLN A 126 -15.05 13.19 10.35
C GLN A 126 -16.42 13.01 11.03
N LYS A 127 -17.39 12.36 10.38
CA LYS A 127 -18.69 12.04 11.03
C LYS A 127 -18.56 11.07 12.20
N CYS A 128 -17.48 10.30 12.28
CA CYS A 128 -17.24 9.27 13.30
C CYS A 128 -18.36 8.22 13.46
N GLU A 129 -19.18 8.00 12.43
CA GLU A 129 -20.29 7.04 12.39
C GLU A 129 -19.88 5.74 11.66
N GLU A 130 -20.37 4.59 12.09
CA GLU A 130 -20.24 3.34 11.31
C GLU A 130 -21.58 2.94 10.68
N THR A 131 -21.48 2.27 9.53
CA THR A 131 -22.60 1.60 8.89
C THR A 131 -22.11 0.34 8.17
N ASP A 132 -22.81 -0.77 8.36
CA ASP A 132 -22.57 -2.02 7.62
C ASP A 132 -23.08 -1.93 6.17
N ASP A 133 -23.91 -0.93 5.85
CA ASP A 133 -24.51 -0.78 4.51
C ASP A 133 -23.71 0.19 3.62
N LEU A 134 -22.73 -0.38 2.92
CA LEU A 134 -21.95 0.29 1.87
C LEU A 134 -22.47 -0.02 0.45
N THR A 135 -23.72 -0.50 0.35
CA THR A 135 -24.39 -0.81 -0.93
C THR A 135 -24.47 0.43 -1.81
N GLY A 136 -24.04 0.29 -3.06
CA GLY A 136 -24.04 1.39 -4.03
C GLY A 136 -23.08 2.55 -3.72
N ARG A 137 -22.28 2.49 -2.64
CA ARG A 137 -21.33 3.54 -2.25
C ARG A 137 -19.97 3.36 -2.93
N GLU A 138 -19.38 4.48 -3.34
CA GLU A 138 -18.06 4.61 -3.98
C GLU A 138 -16.87 4.43 -3.03
N PHE A 139 -17.11 3.98 -1.80
CA PHE A 139 -16.09 4.00 -0.74
C PHE A 139 -16.08 2.74 0.14
N ASN A 140 -14.94 2.54 0.81
CA ASN A 140 -14.75 1.65 1.95
C ASN A 140 -14.67 2.49 3.23
N MET A 141 -15.20 1.99 4.36
CA MET A 141 -14.97 2.58 5.68
C MET A 141 -14.69 1.52 6.74
N LYS A 142 -14.05 1.92 7.83
CA LYS A 142 -13.82 1.10 9.02
C LYS A 142 -13.52 1.96 10.25
N MET A 143 -14.14 1.69 11.40
CA MET A 143 -13.60 2.09 12.70
C MET A 143 -12.56 1.07 13.16
N VAL A 144 -11.34 1.54 13.42
CA VAL A 144 -10.31 0.75 14.11
C VAL A 144 -10.39 1.09 15.59
N GLU A 145 -11.23 0.35 16.31
CA GLU A 145 -11.46 0.57 17.74
C GLU A 145 -10.16 0.50 18.55
N GLY A 146 -10.01 1.42 19.51
CA GLY A 146 -8.85 1.55 20.38
C GLY A 146 -7.57 2.10 19.73
N ALA A 147 -7.54 2.32 18.41
CA ALA A 147 -6.38 2.90 17.75
C ALA A 147 -6.20 4.38 18.09
N THR A 148 -4.94 4.80 18.24
CA THR A 148 -4.55 6.20 18.48
C THR A 148 -3.60 6.74 17.42
N ASP A 149 -2.90 5.85 16.70
CA ASP A 149 -2.08 6.17 15.55
C ASP A 149 -2.88 6.09 14.24
N LEU A 150 -2.69 7.07 13.36
CA LEU A 150 -3.43 7.17 12.10
C LEU A 150 -2.91 6.20 11.03
N ALA A 151 -1.60 5.99 10.95
CA ALA A 151 -0.96 5.18 9.93
C ALA A 151 -1.16 3.68 10.22
N GLU A 152 -1.02 3.25 11.47
CA GLU A 152 -1.35 1.89 11.91
C GLU A 152 -2.81 1.55 11.61
N ALA A 153 -3.74 2.44 11.99
CA ALA A 153 -5.17 2.25 11.73
C ALA A 153 -5.47 2.17 10.23
N GLN A 154 -4.91 3.08 9.42
CA GLN A 154 -5.09 3.08 7.98
C GLN A 154 -4.59 1.77 7.35
N ASN A 155 -3.36 1.37 7.65
CA ASN A 155 -2.76 0.15 7.11
C ASN A 155 -3.53 -1.10 7.54
N LYS A 156 -3.97 -1.15 8.80
CA LYS A 156 -4.83 -2.24 9.30
C LYS A 156 -6.18 -2.31 8.58
N ALA A 157 -6.84 -1.17 8.35
CA ALA A 157 -8.10 -1.14 7.61
C ALA A 157 -7.94 -1.63 6.17
N LEU A 158 -6.90 -1.14 5.47
CA LEU A 158 -6.57 -1.55 4.10
C LEU A 158 -6.24 -3.04 3.99
N GLU A 159 -5.44 -3.58 4.90
CA GLU A 159 -5.16 -5.03 4.96
C GLU A 159 -6.42 -5.83 5.28
N GLU A 160 -7.25 -5.44 6.24
CA GLU A 160 -8.50 -6.16 6.56
C GLU A 160 -9.48 -6.18 5.38
N TRP A 161 -9.62 -5.06 4.66
CA TRP A 161 -10.43 -4.96 3.45
C TRP A 161 -9.91 -5.84 2.32
N TRP A 162 -8.59 -5.86 2.09
CA TRP A 162 -8.02 -6.74 1.06
C TRP A 162 -8.18 -8.23 1.43
N ASN A 163 -7.90 -8.57 2.68
CA ASN A 163 -7.92 -9.95 3.17
C ASN A 163 -9.33 -10.57 3.24
N GLU A 164 -10.40 -9.82 2.97
CA GLU A 164 -11.72 -10.39 2.66
C GLU A 164 -11.68 -11.47 1.59
N ILE A 165 -10.76 -11.37 0.62
CA ILE A 165 -10.58 -12.35 -0.46
C ILE A 165 -10.28 -13.77 0.06
N THR A 166 -9.68 -13.88 1.25
CA THR A 166 -9.35 -15.16 1.91
C THR A 166 -10.57 -15.88 2.51
N LYS A 167 -11.69 -15.17 2.71
CA LYS A 167 -12.93 -15.75 3.25
C LYS A 167 -13.61 -16.62 2.18
N ASP A 168 -14.38 -17.61 2.60
CA ASP A 168 -15.29 -18.35 1.69
C ASP A 168 -16.71 -17.71 1.69
N PRO A 169 -17.51 -17.88 0.63
CA PRO A 169 -17.20 -18.57 -0.64
C PRO A 169 -16.24 -17.76 -1.52
N VAL A 170 -15.41 -18.47 -2.29
CA VAL A 170 -14.51 -17.89 -3.30
C VAL A 170 -15.22 -17.11 -4.41
N ILE A 171 -14.50 -16.23 -5.10
CA ILE A 171 -15.00 -15.52 -6.28
C ILE A 171 -14.96 -16.45 -7.50
N ASP A 172 -16.07 -16.49 -8.25
CA ASP A 172 -16.18 -17.32 -9.45
C ASP A 172 -15.09 -16.98 -10.50
N GLN A 173 -14.38 -18.01 -10.95
CA GLN A 173 -13.21 -17.89 -11.81
C GLN A 173 -13.55 -17.70 -13.30
N ILE A 174 -14.82 -17.72 -13.68
CA ILE A 174 -15.28 -17.58 -15.07
C ILE A 174 -15.85 -16.18 -15.32
N GLN A 175 -16.70 -15.71 -14.40
CA GLN A 175 -17.41 -14.44 -14.50
C GLN A 175 -16.75 -13.33 -13.64
N ASN A 176 -16.18 -13.64 -12.47
CA ASN A 176 -15.52 -12.67 -11.57
C ASN A 176 -16.41 -11.46 -11.23
N LEU A 177 -17.68 -11.71 -10.87
CA LEU A 177 -18.69 -10.67 -10.65
C LEU A 177 -18.68 -10.14 -9.22
N TYR A 178 -18.89 -8.83 -9.12
CA TYR A 178 -19.18 -8.15 -7.86
C TYR A 178 -20.66 -8.25 -7.50
N TYR A 179 -20.90 -8.37 -6.20
CA TYR A 179 -22.20 -8.21 -5.56
C TYR A 179 -22.03 -7.48 -4.24
N ASP A 180 -22.89 -6.50 -3.97
CA ASP A 180 -22.95 -5.70 -2.74
C ASP A 180 -23.03 -6.53 -1.45
N HIS A 181 -23.88 -7.56 -1.43
CA HIS A 181 -24.09 -8.49 -0.33
C HIS A 181 -22.96 -9.54 -0.17
N SER A 182 -21.85 -9.40 -0.90
CA SER A 182 -20.69 -10.26 -0.78
C SER A 182 -19.83 -9.90 0.44
N LEU A 183 -19.30 -10.91 1.13
CA LEU A 183 -18.28 -10.76 2.20
C LEU A 183 -16.91 -10.23 1.70
N LYS A 184 -16.86 -9.75 0.45
CA LYS A 184 -15.69 -9.23 -0.30
C LYS A 184 -15.96 -7.85 -0.87
N GLN A 185 -16.90 -7.11 -0.28
CA GLN A 185 -17.33 -5.81 -0.79
C GLN A 185 -16.17 -4.80 -0.81
N HIS A 186 -15.36 -4.78 0.24
CA HIS A 186 -14.23 -3.85 0.37
C HIS A 186 -13.08 -4.25 -0.54
N PHE A 187 -12.75 -5.55 -0.59
CA PHE A 187 -11.77 -6.09 -1.53
C PHE A 187 -12.12 -5.73 -2.98
N SER A 188 -13.39 -5.92 -3.38
CA SER A 188 -13.81 -5.71 -4.78
C SER A 188 -13.66 -4.26 -5.23
N LYS A 189 -13.87 -3.29 -4.32
CA LYS A 189 -13.66 -1.86 -4.57
C LYS A 189 -12.16 -1.51 -4.71
N MET A 190 -11.28 -2.12 -3.90
CA MET A 190 -9.82 -1.99 -4.07
C MET A 190 -9.30 -2.66 -5.36
N ALA A 191 -9.91 -3.79 -5.74
CA ALA A 191 -9.43 -4.68 -6.78
C ALA A 191 -9.99 -4.41 -8.19
N THR A 192 -10.86 -3.40 -8.38
CA THR A 192 -11.52 -3.21 -9.68
C THR A 192 -10.65 -2.52 -10.73
N ASP A 193 -10.71 -3.01 -11.97
CA ASP A 193 -10.00 -2.40 -13.11
C ASP A 193 -10.68 -1.12 -13.65
N LYS A 194 -11.84 -0.76 -13.10
CA LYS A 194 -12.61 0.43 -13.49
C LYS A 194 -12.13 1.72 -12.85
N THR A 195 -11.61 1.62 -11.64
CA THR A 195 -11.11 2.74 -10.84
C THR A 195 -9.66 2.99 -11.18
N LYS A 196 -9.29 4.26 -11.45
CA LYS A 196 -7.91 4.72 -11.66
C LYS A 196 -7.45 5.71 -10.58
N LYS A 197 -8.35 6.18 -9.73
CA LYS A 197 -8.05 7.18 -8.70
C LYS A 197 -8.62 6.78 -7.34
N VAL A 198 -7.90 7.14 -6.28
CA VAL A 198 -8.28 6.90 -4.89
C VAL A 198 -7.97 8.13 -4.04
N GLY A 199 -8.78 8.36 -3.02
CA GLY A 199 -8.49 9.33 -1.96
C GLY A 199 -8.89 8.75 -0.61
N CYS A 200 -7.97 8.77 0.36
CA CYS A 200 -8.15 8.12 1.66
C CYS A 200 -7.99 9.14 2.79
N ALA A 201 -8.71 8.93 3.89
CA ALA A 201 -8.57 9.72 5.11
C ALA A 201 -8.63 8.85 6.36
N ALA A 202 -7.84 9.22 7.37
CA ALA A 202 -7.83 8.60 8.69
C ALA A 202 -8.04 9.67 9.77
N VAL A 203 -9.13 9.57 10.54
CA VAL A 203 -9.57 10.59 11.51
C VAL A 203 -9.74 9.99 12.90
N LYS A 204 -9.26 10.69 13.93
CA LYS A 204 -9.44 10.30 15.34
C LYS A 204 -10.90 10.55 15.77
N CYS A 205 -11.47 9.55 16.42
CA CYS A 205 -12.83 9.52 16.96
C CYS A 205 -12.80 8.98 18.41
N ASP A 206 -13.86 9.19 19.20
CA ASP A 206 -13.91 8.75 20.60
C ASP A 206 -13.64 7.24 20.82
N LYS A 207 -13.99 6.42 19.82
CA LYS A 207 -13.82 4.95 19.86
C LYS A 207 -12.46 4.46 19.33
N GLY A 208 -11.67 5.29 18.65
CA GLY A 208 -10.48 4.86 17.91
C GLY A 208 -10.22 5.72 16.67
N VAL A 209 -9.70 5.15 15.59
CA VAL A 209 -9.48 5.86 14.32
C VAL A 209 -10.43 5.35 13.25
N ARG A 210 -11.18 6.26 12.61
CA ARG A 210 -12.02 5.94 11.46
C ARG A 210 -11.26 6.18 10.17
N VAL A 211 -11.20 5.15 9.34
CA VAL A 211 -10.54 5.15 8.04
C VAL A 211 -11.60 5.08 6.94
N VAL A 212 -11.48 5.94 5.93
CA VAL A 212 -12.34 5.95 4.74
C VAL A 212 -11.46 6.04 3.50
N CYS A 213 -11.71 5.22 2.49
CA CYS A 213 -11.11 5.37 1.17
C CYS A 213 -12.21 5.43 0.11
N LYS A 214 -12.20 6.52 -0.67
CA LYS A 214 -13.08 6.76 -1.80
C LYS A 214 -12.40 6.42 -3.11
N TYR A 215 -13.15 5.88 -4.04
CA TYR A 215 -12.68 5.43 -5.35
C TYR A 215 -13.39 6.22 -6.46
N GLU A 216 -12.68 6.42 -7.57
CA GLU A 216 -13.31 6.88 -8.81
C GLU A 216 -14.33 5.85 -9.32
N GLY A 217 -15.57 6.31 -9.45
CA GLY A 217 -16.68 5.51 -9.97
C GLY A 217 -17.34 4.59 -8.94
N ILE A 218 -18.36 3.86 -9.38
CA ILE A 218 -19.11 2.91 -8.56
C ILE A 218 -19.10 1.55 -9.28
N LEU A 219 -18.62 0.52 -8.58
CA LEU A 219 -18.73 -0.88 -8.99
C LEU A 219 -20.16 -1.37 -8.69
N LYS A 220 -20.89 -1.83 -9.71
CA LYS A 220 -22.31 -2.20 -9.60
C LYS A 220 -22.51 -3.71 -9.59
N ASN A 221 -23.62 -4.17 -9.00
CA ASN A 221 -23.97 -5.60 -8.98
C ASN A 221 -23.96 -6.24 -10.36
N GLY A 222 -23.39 -7.43 -10.45
CA GLY A 222 -23.27 -8.19 -11.70
C GLY A 222 -22.22 -7.64 -12.68
N GLU A 223 -21.47 -6.60 -12.30
CA GLU A 223 -20.30 -6.18 -13.08
C GLU A 223 -19.07 -7.01 -12.72
N LYS A 224 -18.17 -7.21 -13.68
CA LYS A 224 -16.86 -7.82 -13.41
C LYS A 224 -16.05 -6.91 -12.49
N ILE A 225 -15.37 -7.50 -11.51
CA ILE A 225 -14.39 -6.78 -10.69
C ILE A 225 -13.25 -6.31 -11.61
N TYR A 226 -12.66 -7.22 -12.38
CA TYR A 226 -11.65 -6.90 -13.38
C TYR A 226 -11.73 -7.83 -14.61
N ASN A 227 -11.17 -7.40 -15.74
CA ASN A 227 -11.07 -8.21 -16.94
C ASN A 227 -9.93 -9.23 -16.86
N MET A 228 -10.31 -10.50 -16.75
CA MET A 228 -9.37 -11.62 -16.67
C MET A 228 -8.67 -11.89 -18.00
N GLY A 229 -7.36 -12.16 -17.96
CA GLY A 229 -6.56 -12.56 -19.11
C GLY A 229 -5.06 -12.46 -18.85
N PRO A 230 -4.20 -12.66 -19.85
CA PRO A 230 -2.76 -12.50 -19.70
C PRO A 230 -2.42 -11.07 -19.25
N THR A 231 -1.59 -10.94 -18.22
CA THR A 231 -1.17 -9.66 -17.62
C THR A 231 -0.65 -8.69 -18.69
N CYS A 232 -0.93 -7.39 -18.52
CA CYS A 232 -0.59 -6.30 -19.44
C CYS A 232 -1.23 -6.34 -20.85
N LYS A 233 -1.91 -7.42 -21.26
CA LYS A 233 -2.24 -7.66 -22.68
C LYS A 233 -3.29 -6.72 -23.28
N GLN A 234 -3.99 -5.93 -22.46
CA GLN A 234 -5.09 -5.03 -22.82
C GLN A 234 -4.93 -3.62 -22.20
N CYS A 235 -3.71 -3.23 -21.82
CA CYS A 235 -3.43 -1.83 -21.50
C CYS A 235 -3.65 -0.91 -22.73
N SER A 236 -3.89 0.38 -22.50
CA SER A 236 -4.16 1.38 -23.54
C SER A 236 -3.05 1.47 -24.59
N ALA A 237 -3.42 1.87 -25.80
CA ALA A 237 -2.47 2.19 -26.87
C ALA A 237 -1.48 3.27 -26.39
N GLY A 238 -0.20 2.91 -26.29
CA GLY A 238 0.85 3.72 -25.69
C GLY A 238 1.65 2.93 -24.64
N ALA A 239 0.96 2.16 -23.79
CA ALA A 239 1.58 1.31 -22.79
C ALA A 239 2.29 0.12 -23.45
N GLY A 240 3.62 0.17 -23.53
CA GLY A 240 4.41 -0.99 -23.92
C GLY A 240 4.39 -2.07 -22.83
N MET A 241 4.70 -3.32 -23.19
CA MET A 241 4.91 -4.37 -22.18
C MET A 241 5.99 -3.96 -21.17
N ALA A 242 7.02 -3.24 -21.62
CA ALA A 242 8.08 -2.71 -20.77
C ALA A 242 7.56 -1.68 -19.74
N ASP A 243 6.62 -0.80 -20.09
CA ASP A 243 6.05 0.13 -19.10
C ASP A 243 5.21 -0.64 -18.07
N CYS A 244 4.40 -1.61 -18.49
CA CYS A 244 3.55 -2.40 -17.59
C CYS A 244 4.33 -3.43 -16.75
N GLN A 245 5.58 -3.71 -17.10
CA GLN A 245 6.50 -4.54 -16.33
C GLN A 245 7.52 -3.72 -15.53
N ALA A 246 7.39 -2.39 -15.50
CA ALA A 246 8.26 -1.53 -14.73
C ALA A 246 7.98 -1.62 -13.23
N GLU A 247 9.03 -1.47 -12.44
CA GLU A 247 8.93 -1.22 -11.00
C GLU A 247 8.36 0.18 -10.73
N PRO A 248 7.64 0.41 -9.62
CA PRO A 248 7.48 -0.50 -8.47
C PRO A 248 6.28 -1.45 -8.53
N TYR A 249 5.43 -1.38 -9.58
CA TYR A 249 4.16 -2.12 -9.64
C TYR A 249 4.02 -3.00 -10.90
N PRO A 250 4.88 -4.02 -11.08
CA PRO A 250 4.88 -4.86 -12.27
C PRO A 250 3.54 -5.62 -12.43
N GLY A 251 2.91 -5.42 -13.58
CA GLY A 251 1.61 -5.96 -13.96
C GLY A 251 0.49 -4.92 -14.03
N LEU A 252 0.74 -3.67 -13.61
CA LEU A 252 -0.22 -2.57 -13.74
C LEU A 252 -0.01 -1.79 -15.05
N CYS A 253 -1.12 -1.36 -15.65
CA CYS A 253 -1.13 -0.41 -16.74
C CYS A 253 -0.81 1.00 -16.20
N PRO A 254 0.27 1.67 -16.66
CA PRO A 254 0.74 2.91 -16.07
C PRO A 254 -0.29 4.04 -16.14
N ALA A 255 -0.43 4.80 -15.05
CA ALA A 255 -1.46 5.85 -14.95
C ALA A 255 -1.31 6.97 -15.99
N LYS A 256 -0.07 7.29 -16.40
CA LYS A 256 0.30 8.30 -17.43
C LYS A 256 -0.41 8.15 -18.80
N TYR A 257 -1.05 7.01 -19.08
CA TYR A 257 -1.82 6.76 -20.31
C TYR A 257 -3.33 6.95 -20.15
N TYR A 258 -3.79 7.39 -18.97
CA TYR A 258 -5.21 7.54 -18.62
C TYR A 258 -5.52 8.82 -17.84
N SER A 259 -4.52 9.53 -17.32
CA SER A 259 -4.67 10.87 -16.74
C SER A 259 -5.02 11.88 -17.84
N SER A 260 -6.15 12.58 -17.65
CA SER A 260 -6.76 13.52 -18.60
C SER A 260 -6.89 14.91 -18.00
#